data_AF-A0A533RMD4-F1
#
_entry.id   AF-A0A533RMD4-F1
#
_cell.length_a   1.000
_cell.length_b   1.000
_cell.length_c   1.000
_cell.angle_alpha   90.00
_cell.angle_beta   90.00
_cell.angle_gamma   90.00
#
_symmetry.space_group_name_H-M   'P 1'
#
loop_
_entity.id
_entity.type
_entity.pdbx_description
1 polymer ?
#
loop_
_entity_poly.entity_id
_entity_poly.type
_entity_poly.pdbx_seq_one_letter_code
_entity_poly.pdbx_strand_id
1 'polypeptide(L)' 'MESRFGDDAVLLYLDASDDGVRREHAAVVEQIETAGHLYPVTVVDGTPLYDGAVSYPAVLRAVHDRLAQPVVEQ' A
#
# COMPACT_ATOMS: atom_id res chain seq x y z
N MET A 1 5.90 5.91 -17.77
CA MET A 1 4.91 4.89 -17.40
C MET A 1 3.56 5.59 -17.45
N GLU A 2 2.71 5.28 -18.43
CA GLU A 2 1.30 5.69 -18.35
C GLU A 2 0.74 5.08 -17.08
N SER A 3 0.27 5.93 -16.16
CA SER A 3 -0.42 5.45 -14.97
C SER A 3 -1.64 4.67 -15.44
N ARG A 4 -1.67 3.37 -15.17
CA ARG A 4 -2.80 2.50 -15.56
C ARG A 4 -4.12 2.96 -14.94
N PHE A 5 -4.07 3.78 -13.91
CA PHE A 5 -5.20 4.40 -13.22
C PHE A 5 -5.24 5.91 -13.43
N GLY A 6 -4.53 6.46 -14.42
CA GLY A 6 -4.46 7.92 -14.62
C GLY A 6 -4.04 8.65 -13.35
N ASP A 7 -4.82 9.66 -12.96
CA ASP A 7 -4.64 10.41 -11.71
C ASP A 7 -5.38 9.80 -10.51
N ASP A 8 -6.13 8.71 -10.71
CA ASP A 8 -6.97 8.09 -9.67
C ASP A 8 -6.15 7.24 -8.68
N ALA A 9 -4.95 6.79 -9.08
CA ALA A 9 -4.05 6.07 -8.19
C ALA A 9 -2.57 6.25 -8.54
N VAL A 10 -1.73 6.24 -7.51
CA VAL A 10 -0.27 6.24 -7.62
C VAL A 10 0.29 4.95 -7.01
N LEU A 11 1.23 4.32 -7.71
CA LEU A 11 1.97 3.16 -7.20
C LEU A 11 3.36 3.63 -6.78
N LEU A 12 3.67 3.50 -5.49
CA LEU A 12 4.95 3.87 -4.92
C LEU A 12 5.68 2.61 -4.42
N TYR A 13 7.00 2.59 -4.61
CA TYR A 13 7.89 1.67 -3.90
C TYR A 13 8.59 2.45 -2.80
N LEU A 14 8.44 1.98 -1.56
CA LEU A 14 9.02 2.58 -0.37
C LEU A 14 9.95 1.57 0.30
N ASP A 15 11.22 1.92 0.45
CA ASP A 15 12.21 1.05 1.09
C ASP A 15 12.14 1.24 2.62
N ALA A 16 11.56 0.26 3.31
CA ALA A 16 11.44 0.28 4.77
C ALA A 16 12.78 0.10 5.52
N SER A 17 13.90 -0.10 4.82
CA SER A 17 15.24 -0.04 5.40
C SER A 17 15.83 1.38 5.43
N ASP A 18 15.21 2.33 4.72
CA ASP A 18 15.57 3.76 4.76
C ASP A 18 14.93 4.44 5.99
N ASP A 19 15.76 5.01 6.86
CA ASP A 19 15.32 5.72 8.07
C ASP A 19 14.41 6.93 7.81
N GLY A 20 14.54 7.56 6.64
CA GLY A 20 13.69 8.65 6.16
C GLY A 20 12.29 8.14 5.85
N VAL A 21 12.18 7.06 5.08
CA VAL A 21 10.90 6.40 4.75
C VAL A 21 10.23 5.90 6.03
N ARG A 22 10.98 5.27 6.93
CA ARG A 22 10.45 4.80 8.23
C ARG A 22 9.89 5.93 9.07
N ARG A 23 10.52 7.11 9.07
CA ARG A 23 10.01 8.29 9.80
C ARG A 23 8.78 8.89 9.14
N GLU A 24 8.80 9.06 7.82
CA GLU A 24 7.69 9.66 7.07
C GLU A 24 6.42 8.81 7.15
N HIS A 25 6.57 7.49 7.13
CA HIS A 25 5.47 6.54 7.14
C HIS A 25 5.36 5.74 8.45
N ALA A 26 5.80 6.33 9.57
CA ALA A 26 5.92 5.64 10.85
C ALA A 26 4.65 4.91 11.28
N ALA A 27 3.47 5.52 11.10
CA ALA A 27 2.19 4.90 11.46
C ALA A 27 1.90 3.60 10.69
N VAL A 28 2.24 3.56 9.40
CA VAL A 28 2.04 2.36 8.56
C VAL A 28 3.07 1.29 8.93
N VAL A 29 4.33 1.68 9.15
CA VAL A 29 5.40 0.75 9.56
C VAL A 29 5.08 0.12 10.92
N GLU A 30 4.59 0.90 11.88
CA GLU A 30 4.17 0.41 13.19
C GLU A 30 3.00 -0.59 13.08
N GLN A 31 2.03 -0.32 12.20
CA GLN A 31 0.94 -1.26 11.93
C GLN A 31 1.44 -2.58 11.35
N ILE A 32 2.36 -2.52 10.37
CA ILE A 32 2.98 -3.70 9.75
C ILE A 32 3.70 -4.54 10.80
N GLU A 33 4.51 -3.91 11.64
CA GLU A 33 5.31 -4.58 12.67
C GLU A 33 4.42 -5.17 13.78
N THR A 34 3.42 -4.41 14.23
CA THR A 34 2.47 -4.85 15.27
C THR A 34 1.60 -6.02 14.80
N ALA A 35 1.19 -6.01 13.53
CA ALA A 35 0.43 -7.12 12.93
C ALA A 35 1.31 -8.35 12.60
N GLY A 36 2.63 -8.21 12.65
CA GLY A 36 3.57 -9.31 12.36
C GLY A 36 3.68 -9.66 10.88
N HIS A 37 3.40 -8.71 9.97
CA HIS A 37 3.49 -8.94 8.53
C HIS A 37 4.94 -9.09 8.06
N LEU A 38 5.15 -9.93 7.05
CA LEU A 38 6.46 -10.12 6.42
C LEU A 38 6.63 -9.21 5.19
N TYR A 39 7.75 -8.52 5.11
CA TYR A 39 8.09 -7.72 3.92
C TYR A 39 8.33 -8.60 2.68
N PRO A 40 8.04 -8.11 1.46
CA PRO A 40 7.42 -6.81 1.16
C PRO A 40 5.92 -6.76 1.52
N VAL A 41 5.40 -5.57 1.81
CA VAL A 41 3.98 -5.35 2.15
C VAL A 41 3.33 -4.42 1.14
N THR A 42 2.16 -4.80 0.65
CA THR A 42 1.31 -3.92 -0.16
C THR A 42 0.38 -3.13 0.74
N VAL A 43 0.44 -1.81 0.62
CA VAL A 43 -0.37 -0.86 1.38
C VAL A 43 -1.23 -0.08 0.40
N VAL A 44 -2.52 0.04 0.69
CA VAL A 44 -3.46 0.89 -0.07
C VAL A 44 -4.07 1.89 0.89
N ASP A 45 -3.91 3.18 0.60
CA ASP A 45 -4.38 4.30 1.44
C ASP A 45 -3.99 4.15 2.93
N GLY A 46 -2.75 3.74 3.19
CA GLY A 46 -2.23 3.54 4.54
C GLY A 46 -2.65 2.23 5.22
N THR A 47 -3.45 1.38 4.56
CA THR A 47 -3.87 0.08 5.10
C THR A 47 -3.04 -1.07 4.50
N PRO A 48 -2.31 -1.85 5.33
CA PRO A 48 -1.66 -3.08 4.88
C PRO A 48 -2.68 -4.11 4.40
N LEU A 49 -2.51 -4.64 3.19
CA LEU A 49 -3.44 -5.60 2.57
C LEU A 49 -2.81 -6.96 2.27
N TYR A 50 -1.56 -6.97 1.82
CA TYR A 50 -0.85 -8.20 1.45
C TYR A 50 0.56 -8.17 2.03
N ASP A 51 1.01 -9.28 2.57
CA ASP A 51 2.38 -9.50 3.02
C ASP A 51 3.06 -10.61 2.19
N GLY A 52 4.37 -10.48 2.00
CA GLY A 52 5.17 -11.37 1.18
C GLY A 52 4.97 -11.21 -0.34
N ALA A 53 5.26 -12.28 -1.09
CA ALA A 53 5.23 -12.26 -2.55
C ALA A 53 3.79 -12.15 -3.08
N VAL A 54 3.40 -10.94 -3.49
CA VAL A 54 2.11 -10.69 -4.13
C VAL A 54 2.25 -10.64 -5.66
N SER A 55 1.26 -11.16 -6.37
CA SER A 55 1.20 -11.05 -7.83
C SER A 55 0.72 -9.65 -8.23
N TYR A 56 1.26 -9.10 -9.32
CA TYR A 56 0.79 -7.83 -9.87
C TYR A 56 -0.72 -7.79 -10.16
N PRO A 57 -1.36 -8.87 -10.68
CA PRO A 57 -2.83 -8.91 -10.80
C PRO A 57 -3.59 -8.75 -9.49
N ALA A 58 -3.08 -9.26 -8.36
CA ALA A 58 -3.72 -9.08 -7.06
C ALA A 58 -3.63 -7.62 -6.58
N VAL A 59 -2.49 -6.96 -6.80
CA VAL A 59 -2.34 -5.51 -6.56
C VAL A 59 -3.35 -4.72 -7.38
N LEU A 60 -3.47 -5.02 -8.69
CA LEU A 60 -4.43 -4.34 -9.56
C LEU A 60 -5.88 -4.53 -9.11
N ARG A 61 -6.24 -5.74 -8.64
CA ARG A 61 -7.58 -6.00 -8.10
C ARG A 61 -7.81 -5.16 -6.84
N ALA A 62 -6.87 -5.12 -5.90
CA ALA A 62 -7.02 -4.31 -4.69
C ALA A 62 -7.23 -2.82 -4.99
N VAL A 63 -6.48 -2.26 -5.95
CA VAL A 63 -6.67 -0.87 -6.38
C VAL A 63 -8.05 -0.67 -7.01
N HIS A 64 -8.46 -1.56 -7.92
CA HIS A 64 -9.78 -1.48 -8.54
C HIS A 64 -10.92 -1.58 -7.51
N ASP A 65 -10.83 -2.52 -6.57
CA ASP A 65 -11.82 -2.72 -5.51
C ASP A 65 -11.89 -1.49 -4.60
N ARG A 66 -10.76 -0.84 -4.32
CA ARG A 66 -10.71 0.41 -3.54
C ARG A 66 -11.36 1.59 -4.26
N LEU A 67 -11.10 1.74 -5.56
CA LEU A 67 -11.69 2.81 -6.39
C LEU A 67 -13.20 2.62 -6.59
N ALA A 68 -13.68 1.37 -6.55
CA ALA A 68 -15.09 1.05 -6.65
C ALA A 68 -15.88 1.29 -5.35
N GLN A 69 -15.20 1.48 -4.21
CA GLN A 69 -15.84 1.76 -2.92
C GLN A 69 -16.10 3.27 -2.74
N PRO A 70 -17.33 3.67 -2.34
CA PRO A 70 -17.60 5.07 -2.02
C PRO A 70 -16.76 5.50 -0.82
N VAL A 71 -16.11 6.66 -0.92
CA VAL A 71 -15.41 7.28 0.22
C VAL A 71 -16.46 7.66 1.25
N VAL A 72 -16.53 6.91 2.36
CA VAL A 72 -17.32 7.31 3.52
C VAL A 72 -16.46 8.28 4.31
N GLU A 73 -16.65 9.59 4.10
CA GLU A 73 -16.07 10.60 4.98
C GLU A 73 -16.66 10.41 6.39
N GLN A 74 -15.80 10.14 7.38
CA GLN A 74 -16.14 10.16 8.80
C GLN A 74 -15.69 11.48 9.43
#